data_AF-A0A021X4I4-F1
#
_entry.id   AF-A0A021X4I4-F1
#
_cell.length_a   1.000
_cell.length_b   1.000
_cell.length_c   1.000
_cell.angle_alpha   90.00
_cell.angle_beta   90.00
_cell.angle_gamma   90.00
#
_symmetry.space_group_name_H-M   'P 1'
#
loop_
_entity.id
_entity.type
_entity.pdbx_description
1 polymer ?
#
loop_
_entity_poly.entity_id
_entity_poly.type
_entity_poly.pdbx_seq_one_letter_code
_entity_poly.pdbx_strand_id
1 'polypeptide(L)'
;MIGRVTLAAALIGLALPAAAGARPLDDLLQGFDDACDYSDALADLLQSSYAFARKEGAIAIPAGYEAVFGPPSVRPQDEYLHIVLPVTGGTWRGVPVKEIEVYITELASGFSYQAVVFSTDALKAAEAAFRERGLAANKKLEQQDETGFGWDTGFAVTDGVPRYQCDLST
;
A
#
# COMPACT_ATOMS: atom_id res chain seq x y z
N MET A 1 -52.38 -49.82 -11.57
CA MET A 1 -51.14 -49.96 -10.78
C MET A 1 -50.02 -49.25 -11.53
N ILE A 2 -49.36 -48.29 -10.87
CA ILE A 2 -47.92 -47.96 -10.89
C ILE A 2 -47.25 -47.91 -12.27
N GLY A 3 -46.60 -46.83 -12.72
CA GLY A 3 -46.21 -45.57 -12.11
C GLY A 3 -45.28 -44.85 -13.09
N ARG A 4 -45.52 -43.56 -13.36
CA ARG A 4 -44.63 -42.71 -14.15
C ARG A 4 -43.51 -42.22 -13.23
N VAL A 5 -42.27 -42.64 -13.49
CA VAL A 5 -41.08 -42.12 -12.81
C VAL A 5 -40.58 -40.92 -13.61
N THR A 6 -40.77 -39.73 -13.05
CA THR A 6 -40.22 -38.48 -13.58
C THR A 6 -38.82 -38.31 -12.98
N LEU A 7 -37.77 -38.41 -13.81
CA LEU A 7 -36.40 -38.07 -13.39
C LEU A 7 -36.30 -36.54 -13.26
N ALA A 8 -36.19 -36.04 -12.03
CA ALA A 8 -35.80 -34.66 -11.76
C ALA A 8 -34.27 -34.57 -11.78
N ALA A 9 -33.71 -33.91 -12.79
CA ALA A 9 -32.29 -33.59 -12.84
C ALA A 9 -31.99 -32.48 -11.82
N ALA A 10 -31.29 -32.83 -10.75
CA ALA A 10 -30.78 -31.87 -9.78
C ALA A 10 -29.58 -31.11 -10.38
N LEU A 11 -29.82 -29.85 -10.75
CA LEU A 11 -28.75 -28.90 -11.06
C LEU A 11 -28.07 -28.48 -9.76
N ILE A 12 -26.96 -29.16 -9.42
CA ILE A 12 -26.05 -28.70 -8.37
C ILE A 12 -25.34 -27.46 -8.92
N GLY A 13 -25.83 -26.29 -8.55
CA GLY A 13 -25.14 -25.03 -8.77
C GLY A 13 -23.82 -25.03 -8.02
N LEU A 14 -22.72 -25.26 -8.72
CA LEU A 14 -21.37 -24.95 -8.25
C LEU A 14 -21.29 -23.43 -8.06
N ALA A 15 -21.62 -22.96 -6.85
CA ALA A 15 -21.23 -21.64 -6.41
C ALA A 15 -19.70 -21.63 -6.39
N LEU A 16 -19.10 -21.12 -7.47
CA LEU A 16 -17.71 -20.69 -7.47
C LEU A 16 -17.53 -19.79 -6.25
N PRO A 17 -16.45 -19.95 -5.46
CA PRO A 17 -16.12 -18.97 -4.44
C PRO A 17 -16.09 -17.62 -5.14
N ALA A 18 -16.91 -16.67 -4.67
CA ALA A 18 -16.78 -15.30 -5.11
C ALA A 18 -15.31 -14.94 -4.94
N ALA A 19 -14.60 -14.68 -6.05
CA ALA A 19 -13.26 -14.13 -5.99
C ALA A 19 -13.39 -12.94 -5.05
N ALA A 20 -12.73 -13.01 -3.88
CA ALA A 20 -12.74 -11.92 -2.92
C ALA A 20 -12.24 -10.71 -3.69
N GLY A 21 -13.16 -9.80 -4.03
CA GLY A 21 -12.86 -8.66 -4.88
C GLY A 21 -11.74 -7.87 -4.22
N ALA A 22 -10.76 -7.43 -5.01
CA ALA A 22 -9.66 -6.64 -4.48
C ALA A 22 -10.22 -5.48 -3.65
N ARG A 23 -9.75 -5.35 -2.41
CA ARG A 23 -10.21 -4.32 -1.47
C ARG A 23 -9.60 -2.98 -1.85
N PRO A 24 -10.41 -1.93 -2.09
CA PRO A 24 -9.86 -0.60 -2.30
C PRO A 24 -9.11 -0.13 -1.04
N LEU A 25 -7.89 0.36 -1.24
CA LEU A 25 -7.04 1.00 -0.24
C LEU A 25 -7.19 2.53 -0.29
N ASP A 26 -8.09 3.07 -1.13
CA ASP A 26 -8.26 4.50 -1.35
C ASP A 26 -8.53 5.32 -0.09
N ASP A 27 -9.30 4.79 0.86
CA ASP A 27 -9.58 5.46 2.13
C ASP A 27 -8.35 5.41 3.06
N LEU A 28 -7.63 4.28 3.07
CA LEU A 28 -6.40 4.14 3.86
C LEU A 28 -5.31 5.08 3.32
N LEU A 29 -5.10 5.08 2.01
CA LEU A 29 -4.07 5.86 1.31
C LEU A 29 -4.57 7.26 0.93
N GLN A 30 -5.66 7.73 1.52
CA GLN A 30 -6.18 9.07 1.28
C GLN A 30 -5.10 10.10 1.66
N GLY A 31 -4.86 11.05 0.75
CA GLY A 31 -3.90 12.15 0.90
C GLY A 31 -2.43 11.76 0.73
N PHE A 32 -2.11 10.46 0.63
CA PHE A 32 -0.76 10.01 0.27
C PHE A 32 -0.33 10.54 -1.12
N ASP A 33 -1.28 10.62 -2.08
CA ASP A 33 -1.08 11.24 -3.40
C ASP A 33 -1.28 12.77 -3.42
N ASP A 34 -1.35 13.42 -2.26
CA ASP A 34 -1.58 14.86 -2.10
C ASP A 34 -0.58 15.50 -1.12
N ALA A 35 0.71 15.39 -1.47
CA ALA A 35 1.85 15.88 -0.68
C ALA A 35 2.01 15.17 0.68
N CYS A 36 1.91 13.84 0.68
CA CYS A 36 2.16 13.01 1.86
C CYS A 36 1.26 13.36 3.06
N ASP A 37 0.04 13.84 2.79
CA ASP A 37 -0.97 14.18 3.79
C ASP A 37 -1.67 12.91 4.26
N TYR A 38 -1.06 12.20 5.22
CA TYR A 38 -1.53 10.87 5.61
C TYR A 38 -2.91 10.92 6.27
N SER A 39 -3.78 9.98 5.89
CA SER A 39 -4.95 9.66 6.72
C SER A 39 -4.51 9.20 8.11
N ASP A 40 -5.35 9.41 9.13
CA ASP A 40 -5.08 8.96 10.51
C ASP A 40 -4.78 7.45 10.55
N ALA A 41 -5.54 6.65 9.79
CA ALA A 41 -5.36 5.20 9.74
C ALA A 41 -4.01 4.79 9.14
N LEU A 42 -3.52 5.52 8.13
CA LEU A 42 -2.20 5.29 7.56
C LEU A 42 -1.10 5.76 8.52
N ALA A 43 -1.27 6.92 9.14
CA ALA A 43 -0.31 7.43 10.13
C ALA A 43 -0.14 6.45 11.30
N ASP A 44 -1.24 5.90 11.84
CA ASP A 44 -1.21 4.88 12.88
C ASP A 44 -0.52 3.59 12.43
N LEU A 45 -0.81 3.13 11.21
CA LEU A 45 -0.14 1.96 10.63
C LEU A 45 1.37 2.18 10.50
N LEU A 46 1.78 3.32 9.93
CA LEU A 46 3.20 3.68 9.77
C LEU A 46 3.90 3.77 11.12
N GLN A 47 3.30 4.46 12.10
CA GLN A 47 3.86 4.57 13.44
C GLN A 47 4.02 3.20 14.13
N SER A 48 3.02 2.32 14.00
CA SER A 48 3.12 0.96 14.55
C SER A 48 4.18 0.11 13.84
N SER A 49 4.42 0.36 12.54
CA SER A 49 5.48 -0.31 11.78
C SER A 49 6.87 0.04 12.29
N TYR A 50 7.06 1.26 12.79
CA TYR A 50 8.32 1.70 13.38
C TYR A 50 8.60 0.96 14.69
N ALA A 51 7.59 0.88 15.58
CA ALA A 51 7.68 0.12 16.83
C ALA A 51 7.94 -1.36 16.56
N PHE A 52 7.29 -1.94 15.55
CA PHE A 52 7.53 -3.32 15.14
C PHE A 52 8.96 -3.56 14.65
N ALA A 53 9.49 -2.67 13.80
CA ALA A 53 10.85 -2.76 13.30
C ALA A 53 11.90 -2.75 14.43
N ARG A 54 11.64 -1.94 15.46
CA ARG A 54 12.48 -1.84 16.66
C ARG A 54 12.23 -2.93 17.71
N LYS A 55 11.29 -3.85 17.44
CA LYS A 55 10.87 -4.92 18.38
C LYS A 55 10.26 -4.38 19.68
N GLU A 56 9.65 -3.21 19.62
CA GLU A 56 9.01 -2.51 20.75
C GLU A 56 7.49 -2.73 20.77
N GLY A 57 6.90 -3.22 19.68
CA GLY A 57 5.47 -3.45 19.55
C GLY A 57 5.10 -4.37 18.38
N ALA A 58 3.80 -4.53 18.18
CA ALA A 58 3.24 -5.21 17.02
C ALA A 58 2.73 -4.19 16.00
N ILE A 59 2.67 -4.58 14.72
CA ILE A 59 1.97 -3.80 13.70
C ILE A 59 0.47 -3.78 14.00
N ALA A 60 -0.11 -2.59 13.98
CA ALA A 60 -1.54 -2.36 14.10
C ALA A 60 -2.12 -2.21 12.69
N ILE A 61 -2.71 -3.29 12.17
CA ILE A 61 -3.45 -3.22 10.91
C ILE A 61 -4.80 -2.50 11.15
N PRO A 62 -5.14 -1.46 10.37
CA PRO A 62 -6.40 -0.76 10.52
C PRO A 62 -7.61 -1.68 10.34
N ALA A 63 -8.67 -1.42 11.10
CA ALA A 63 -9.88 -2.23 11.08
C ALA A 63 -10.48 -2.31 9.66
N GLY A 64 -10.82 -3.52 9.22
CA GLY A 64 -11.36 -3.78 7.88
C GLY A 64 -10.31 -3.98 6.78
N TYR A 65 -9.02 -3.99 7.12
CA TYR A 65 -7.91 -4.29 6.20
C TYR A 65 -7.13 -5.56 6.60
N GLU A 66 -7.56 -6.29 7.62
CA GLU A 66 -6.85 -7.45 8.18
C GLU A 66 -6.62 -8.56 7.15
N ALA A 67 -7.56 -8.74 6.23
CA ALA A 67 -7.46 -9.74 5.15
C ALA A 67 -6.64 -9.25 3.94
N VAL A 68 -6.30 -7.96 3.88
CA VAL A 68 -5.60 -7.34 2.74
C VAL A 68 -4.10 -7.36 2.91
N PHE A 69 -3.62 -7.35 4.16
CA PHE A 69 -2.20 -7.39 4.45
C PHE A 69 -1.71 -8.81 4.74
N GLY A 70 -0.58 -9.15 4.15
CA GLY A 70 0.18 -10.34 4.48
C GLY A 70 1.03 -10.16 5.75
N PRO A 71 1.75 -11.20 6.18
CA PRO A 71 2.65 -11.09 7.32
C PRO A 71 3.76 -10.06 7.02
N PRO A 72 3.97 -9.07 7.90
CA PRO A 72 5.00 -8.06 7.70
C PRO A 72 6.41 -8.65 7.90
N SER A 73 7.41 -8.02 7.29
CA SER A 73 8.81 -8.40 7.48
C SER A 73 9.70 -7.18 7.61
N VAL A 74 10.85 -7.36 8.28
CA VAL A 74 11.87 -6.33 8.47
C VAL A 74 13.19 -6.87 7.97
N ARG A 75 13.87 -6.11 7.11
CA ARG A 75 15.17 -6.45 6.56
C ARG A 75 16.14 -5.31 6.84
N PRO A 76 17.28 -5.55 7.49
CA PRO A 76 18.36 -4.58 7.51
C PRO A 76 18.84 -4.33 6.08
N GLN A 77 18.99 -3.06 5.72
CA GLN A 77 19.50 -2.62 4.43
C GLN A 77 20.42 -1.42 4.66
N ASP A 78 21.72 -1.67 4.62
CA ASP A 78 22.75 -0.71 5.01
C ASP A 78 22.51 -0.13 6.41
N GLU A 79 22.21 1.16 6.51
CA GLU A 79 21.89 1.86 7.78
C GLU A 79 20.39 1.92 8.10
N TYR A 80 19.55 1.34 7.24
CA TYR A 80 18.11 1.40 7.34
C TYR A 80 17.49 0.05 7.74
N LEU A 81 16.34 0.13 8.39
CA LEU A 81 15.39 -0.96 8.51
C LEU A 81 14.35 -0.81 7.41
N HIS A 82 14.36 -1.74 6.46
CA HIS A 82 13.35 -1.85 5.42
C HIS A 82 12.22 -2.75 5.91
N ILE A 83 11.08 -2.13 6.20
CA ILE A 83 9.85 -2.81 6.57
C ILE A 83 9.00 -3.00 5.31
N VAL A 84 8.54 -4.23 5.11
CA VAL A 84 7.65 -4.60 4.00
C VAL A 84 6.32 -5.04 4.58
N LEU A 85 5.25 -4.39 4.13
CA LEU A 85 3.85 -4.76 4.39
C LEU A 85 3.24 -5.32 3.09
N PRO A 86 3.25 -6.65 2.89
CA PRO A 86 2.72 -7.24 1.66
C PRO A 86 1.22 -6.99 1.53
N VAL A 87 0.74 -6.73 0.31
CA VAL A 87 -0.69 -6.60 0.00
C VAL A 87 -1.13 -7.82 -0.81
N THR A 88 -2.08 -8.58 -0.29
CA THR A 88 -2.54 -9.87 -0.85
C THR A 88 -3.74 -9.74 -1.78
N GLY A 89 -4.41 -8.58 -1.79
CA GLY A 89 -5.63 -8.37 -2.57
C GLY A 89 -6.18 -6.95 -2.46
N GLY A 90 -5.33 -5.94 -2.66
CA GLY A 90 -5.69 -4.53 -2.55
C GLY A 90 -5.41 -3.72 -3.82
N THR A 91 -6.22 -2.68 -4.06
CA THR A 91 -5.99 -1.71 -5.14
C THR A 91 -5.99 -0.30 -4.61
N TRP A 92 -5.22 0.59 -5.21
CA TRP A 92 -5.28 2.03 -4.94
C TRP A 92 -5.54 2.78 -6.23
N ARG A 93 -6.59 3.62 -6.27
CA ARG A 93 -7.07 4.27 -7.51
C ARG A 93 -7.32 3.25 -8.62
N GLY A 94 -7.74 2.03 -8.26
CA GLY A 94 -7.98 0.91 -9.18
C GLY A 94 -6.72 0.19 -9.67
N VAL A 95 -5.52 0.55 -9.21
CA VAL A 95 -4.24 -0.10 -9.57
C VAL A 95 -3.87 -1.13 -8.51
N PRO A 96 -3.52 -2.38 -8.88
CA PRO A 96 -3.08 -3.40 -7.92
C PRO A 96 -1.83 -2.98 -7.14
N VAL A 97 -1.92 -3.02 -5.81
CA VAL A 97 -0.81 -2.75 -4.90
C VAL A 97 -0.17 -4.08 -4.52
N LYS A 98 1.16 -4.13 -4.60
CA LYS A 98 1.97 -5.29 -4.23
C LYS A 98 2.34 -5.25 -2.75
N GLU A 99 2.81 -4.09 -2.28
CA GLU A 99 3.27 -3.90 -0.90
C GLU A 99 3.36 -2.42 -0.57
N ILE A 100 3.40 -2.12 0.72
CA ILE A 100 3.83 -0.81 1.24
C ILE A 100 5.21 -1.02 1.85
N GLU A 101 6.18 -0.25 1.38
CA GLU A 101 7.54 -0.23 1.92
C GLU A 101 7.70 0.99 2.83
N VAL A 102 8.41 0.78 3.94
CA VAL A 102 8.77 1.82 4.88
C VAL A 102 10.25 1.65 5.21
N TYR A 103 11.00 2.74 5.12
CA TYR A 103 12.40 2.76 5.46
C TYR A 103 12.60 3.77 6.58
N ILE A 104 13.19 3.29 7.66
CA ILE A 104 13.56 4.09 8.82
C ILE A 104 15.00 3.79 9.17
N THR A 105 15.66 4.65 9.93
CA THR A 105 16.91 4.28 10.59
C THR A 105 16.62 3.50 11.89
N GLU A 106 17.59 2.71 12.35
CA GLU A 106 17.49 2.02 13.64
C GLU A 106 17.34 3.01 14.81
N LEU A 107 17.94 4.20 14.68
CA LEU A 107 17.83 5.30 15.63
C LEU A 107 16.61 6.18 15.30
N ALA A 108 16.20 7.02 16.24
CA ALA A 108 15.25 8.10 15.94
C ALA A 108 15.98 9.22 15.17
N SER A 109 16.33 8.99 13.90
CA SER A 109 16.77 10.06 13.00
C SER A 109 15.60 10.52 12.12
N GLY A 110 15.68 11.74 11.62
CA GLY A 110 14.67 12.36 10.77
C GLY A 110 14.51 11.72 9.38
N PHE A 111 14.96 10.50 9.16
CA PHE A 111 14.77 9.78 7.89
C PHE A 111 13.40 9.10 7.89
N SER A 112 12.60 9.40 6.86
CA SER A 112 11.22 8.93 6.75
C SER A 112 10.88 8.77 5.27
N TYR A 113 11.15 7.58 4.73
CA TYR A 113 10.76 7.21 3.37
C TYR A 113 9.68 6.13 3.39
N GLN A 114 8.60 6.37 2.66
CA GLN A 114 7.53 5.40 2.44
C GLN A 114 7.21 5.29 0.96
N ALA A 115 6.87 4.08 0.51
CA ALA A 115 6.43 3.86 -0.85
C ALA A 115 5.25 2.88 -0.92
N VAL A 116 4.27 3.21 -1.76
CA VAL A 116 3.26 2.24 -2.23
C VAL A 116 3.81 1.63 -3.51
N VAL A 117 4.13 0.35 -3.46
CA VAL A 117 4.72 -0.39 -4.58
C VAL A 117 3.61 -1.09 -5.35
N PHE A 118 3.56 -0.87 -6.66
CA PHE A 118 2.61 -1.53 -7.54
C PHE A 118 3.22 -2.78 -8.16
N SER A 119 2.37 -3.69 -8.62
CA SER A 119 2.86 -4.84 -9.38
C SER A 119 3.49 -4.39 -10.71
N THR A 120 4.54 -5.06 -11.15
CA THR A 120 5.30 -4.68 -12.36
C THR A 120 4.46 -4.81 -13.64
N ASP A 121 3.52 -5.74 -13.67
CA ASP A 121 2.53 -5.89 -14.75
C ASP A 121 1.53 -4.73 -14.80
N ALA A 122 1.39 -3.96 -13.72
CA ALA A 122 0.53 -2.80 -13.61
C ALA A 122 1.22 -1.47 -13.94
N LEU A 123 2.48 -1.47 -14.40
CA LEU A 123 3.27 -0.24 -14.62
C LEU A 123 2.56 0.84 -15.43
N LYS A 124 1.94 0.48 -16.57
CA LYS A 124 1.22 1.46 -17.40
C LYS A 124 -0.02 2.04 -16.70
N ALA A 125 -0.71 1.22 -15.91
CA ALA A 125 -1.88 1.67 -15.15
C ALA A 125 -1.45 2.57 -13.99
N ALA A 126 -0.36 2.23 -13.30
CA ALA A 126 0.22 3.05 -12.25
C ALA A 126 0.68 4.42 -12.79
N GLU A 127 1.44 4.44 -13.90
CA GLU A 127 1.87 5.70 -14.51
C GLU A 127 0.67 6.57 -14.90
N ALA A 128 -0.33 5.99 -15.55
CA ALA A 128 -1.53 6.71 -15.96
C ALA A 128 -2.33 7.28 -14.78
N ALA A 129 -2.39 6.55 -13.66
CA ALA A 129 -3.11 6.97 -12.47
C ALA A 129 -2.36 8.06 -11.70
N PHE A 130 -1.03 7.97 -11.61
CA PHE A 130 -0.26 8.68 -10.59
C PHE A 130 0.74 9.71 -11.11
N ARG A 131 1.15 9.69 -12.39
CA ARG A 131 2.20 10.61 -12.86
C ARG A 131 1.84 12.08 -12.66
N GLU A 132 0.68 12.52 -13.17
CA GLU A 132 0.25 13.92 -13.04
C GLU A 132 -0.09 14.28 -11.59
N ARG A 133 -0.58 13.33 -10.80
CA ARG A 133 -0.84 13.52 -9.36
C ARG A 133 0.46 13.72 -8.60
N GLY A 134 1.48 12.93 -8.91
CA GLY A 134 2.83 13.06 -8.35
C GLY A 134 3.43 14.43 -8.64
N LEU A 135 3.35 14.91 -9.90
CA LEU A 135 3.82 16.25 -10.24
C LEU A 135 3.09 17.35 -9.47
N ALA A 136 1.78 17.23 -9.29
CA ALA A 136 0.98 18.18 -8.52
C ALA A 136 1.31 18.13 -7.02
N ALA A 137 1.44 16.92 -6.46
CA ALA A 137 1.81 16.68 -5.07
C ALA A 137 3.22 17.22 -4.77
N ASN A 138 4.20 16.95 -5.64
CA ASN A 138 5.57 17.44 -5.44
C ASN A 138 5.62 18.96 -5.43
N LYS A 139 4.93 19.62 -6.37
CA LYS A 139 4.84 21.08 -6.39
C LYS A 139 4.18 21.65 -5.13
N LYS A 140 3.21 20.95 -4.55
CA LYS A 140 2.57 21.33 -3.28
C LYS A 140 3.55 21.11 -2.12
N LEU A 141 4.27 19.99 -2.09
CA LEU A 141 5.26 19.67 -1.05
C LEU A 141 6.45 20.64 -1.06
N GLU A 142 6.97 21.00 -2.24
CA GLU A 142 8.03 22.01 -2.42
C GLU A 142 7.65 23.38 -1.82
N GLN A 143 6.36 23.72 -1.77
CA GLN A 143 5.89 24.96 -1.13
C GLN A 143 5.79 24.85 0.39
N GLN A 144 5.71 23.61 0.91
CA GLN A 144 5.64 23.32 2.34
C GLN A 144 7.02 23.11 2.96
N ASP A 145 8.02 22.69 2.17
CA ASP A 145 9.41 22.58 2.60
C ASP A 145 10.10 23.96 2.68
N GLU A 146 9.61 24.81 3.59
CA GLU A 146 10.11 26.18 3.80
C GLU A 146 11.60 26.21 4.21
N THR A 147 12.09 25.09 4.73
CA THR A 147 13.44 24.89 5.27
C THR A 147 14.44 24.34 4.25
N GLY A 148 13.96 23.80 3.13
CA GLY A 148 14.79 23.20 2.09
C GLY A 148 15.45 21.88 2.51
N PHE A 149 14.73 21.04 3.26
CA PHE A 149 15.17 19.69 3.62
C PHE A 149 15.27 18.76 2.41
N GLY A 150 14.67 19.12 1.28
CA GLY A 150 14.72 18.34 0.05
C GLY A 150 13.67 17.24 0.02
N TRP A 151 12.50 17.49 0.64
CA TRP A 151 11.38 16.55 0.62
C TRP A 151 10.91 16.28 -0.81
N ASP A 152 10.60 15.03 -1.10
CA ASP A 152 10.20 14.56 -2.42
C ASP A 152 8.97 13.67 -2.35
N THR A 153 8.09 13.79 -3.35
CA THR A 153 6.97 12.87 -3.51
C THR A 153 6.58 12.70 -4.96
N GLY A 154 6.08 11.50 -5.29
CA GLY A 154 5.41 11.28 -6.55
C GLY A 154 5.57 9.88 -7.10
N PHE A 155 5.15 9.72 -8.35
CA PHE A 155 5.30 8.47 -9.08
C PHE A 155 6.72 8.32 -9.61
N ALA A 156 7.33 7.17 -9.34
CA ALA A 156 8.67 6.81 -9.81
C ALA A 156 8.70 5.36 -10.31
N VAL A 157 9.70 5.05 -11.13
CA VAL A 157 10.03 3.69 -11.53
C VAL A 157 11.48 3.44 -11.15
N THR A 158 11.69 2.60 -10.14
CA THR A 158 13.04 2.24 -9.63
C THR A 158 13.29 0.78 -9.92
N ASP A 159 14.36 0.46 -10.65
CA ASP A 159 14.69 -0.90 -11.10
C ASP A 159 13.55 -1.61 -11.83
N GLY A 160 12.77 -0.85 -12.62
CA GLY A 160 11.60 -1.34 -13.34
C GLY A 160 10.36 -1.58 -12.46
N VAL A 161 10.42 -1.25 -11.17
CA VAL A 161 9.31 -1.38 -10.23
C VAL A 161 8.58 -0.04 -10.07
N PRO A 162 7.30 0.05 -10.50
CA PRO A 162 6.49 1.25 -10.33
C PRO A 162 6.12 1.47 -8.86
N ARG A 163 6.27 2.70 -8.38
CA ARG A 163 5.95 3.09 -7.00
C ARG A 163 5.44 4.52 -6.92
N TYR A 164 4.66 4.82 -5.89
CA TYR A 164 4.44 6.19 -5.44
C TYR A 164 5.16 6.38 -4.11
N GLN A 165 5.96 7.42 -3.98
CA GLN A 165 6.83 7.61 -2.83
C GLN A 165 6.58 8.92 -2.10
N CYS A 166 6.93 8.91 -0.82
CA CYS A 166 7.02 10.05 0.07
C CYS A 166 8.36 9.96 0.79
N ASP A 167 9.25 10.91 0.53
CA ASP A 167 10.52 11.10 1.22
C ASP A 167 10.45 12.41 1.99
N LEU A 168 10.23 12.31 3.30
CA LEU A 168 10.17 13.44 4.22
C LEU A 168 11.40 13.50 5.11
N SER A 169 12.54 13.01 4.60
CA SER A 169 13.77 12.94 5.37
C SER A 169 14.33 14.34 5.66
N THR A 170 14.79 14.58 6.89
CA THR A 170 15.37 15.84 7.39
C THR A 170 16.73 15.64 8.01
#